data_AF-A0A1T5CHT9-F1
#
_entry.id   AF-A0A1T5CHT9-F1
#
_cell.length_a   1.000
_cell.length_b   1.000
_cell.length_c   1.000
_cell.angle_alpha   90.00
_cell.angle_beta   90.00
_cell.angle_gamma   90.00
#
_symmetry.space_group_name_H-M   'P 1'
#
loop_
_entity.id
_entity.type
_entity.pdbx_description
1 polymer ?
#
loop_
_entity_poly.entity_id
_entity_poly.type
_entity_poly.pdbx_seq_one_letter_code
_entity_poly.pdbx_strand_id
1 'polypeptide(L)'
;MKKWIQKSIVIMVAFLTFGLITPTHEIWEAFDHNPSNRASIGPASGTSTAEVAALPIEQTEIQEDPIDYNALLVDAAKEQSYMKFGTKIGPKISNEFDAIIFPKMEEAIAMTVEGLDDESLASLTISEKPSGNYGEKIFNITSNETGMDLIRFHVRTEKRPQDGYYYNFHYHSAEDDFMAHNNLGDIYWEKNTPPKWLS
;
A
#
# COMPACT_ATOMS: atom_id res chain seq x y z
N MET A 1 3.09 -38.91 23.14
CA MET A 1 2.14 -38.31 22.17
C MET A 1 2.57 -38.69 20.75
N LYS A 2 1.63 -39.01 19.85
CA LYS A 2 1.96 -39.41 18.48
C LYS A 2 2.70 -38.24 17.81
N LYS A 3 3.93 -38.43 17.34
CA LYS A 3 4.81 -37.36 16.78
C LYS A 3 4.15 -36.52 15.69
N TRP A 4 3.08 -37.03 15.09
CA TRP A 4 2.29 -36.37 14.06
C TRP A 4 1.43 -35.21 14.60
N ILE A 5 0.89 -35.32 15.82
CA ILE A 5 0.13 -34.22 16.47
C ILE A 5 1.05 -33.04 16.76
N GLN A 6 2.27 -33.30 17.24
CA GLN A 6 3.23 -32.24 17.56
C GLN A 6 3.62 -31.45 16.31
N LYS A 7 3.81 -32.13 15.17
CA LYS A 7 4.14 -31.48 13.89
C LYS A 7 3.02 -30.56 13.40
N SER A 8 1.76 -30.95 13.56
CA SER A 8 0.61 -30.14 13.13
C SER A 8 0.48 -28.85 13.94
N ILE A 9 0.75 -28.90 15.24
CA ILE A 9 0.67 -27.71 16.12
C ILE A 9 1.75 -26.70 15.75
N VAL A 10 2.98 -27.15 15.51
CA VAL A 10 4.09 -26.25 15.15
C VAL A 10 3.80 -25.52 13.83
N ILE A 11 3.28 -26.23 12.83
CA ILE A 11 2.92 -25.63 11.53
C ILE A 11 1.78 -24.60 11.70
N MET A 12 0.76 -24.92 12.49
CA MET A 12 -0.37 -24.03 12.73
C MET A 12 0.04 -22.75 13.46
N VAL A 13 0.87 -22.87 14.50
CA VAL A 13 1.44 -21.71 15.22
C VAL A 13 2.29 -20.87 14.27
N ALA A 14 3.14 -21.50 13.46
CA ALA A 14 3.99 -20.78 12.51
C ALA A 14 3.17 -19.99 11.48
N PHE A 15 2.04 -20.50 10.99
CA PHE A 15 1.15 -19.74 10.10
C PHE A 15 0.38 -18.62 10.82
N LEU A 16 -0.07 -18.85 12.06
CA LEU A 16 -0.76 -17.84 12.86
C LEU A 16 0.15 -16.68 13.27
N THR A 17 1.45 -16.94 13.45
CA THR A 17 2.45 -15.92 13.81
C THR A 17 3.27 -15.43 12.61
N PHE A 18 3.02 -15.95 11.40
CA PHE A 18 3.71 -15.53 10.18
C PHE A 18 3.34 -14.07 9.88
N GLY A 19 4.29 -13.16 10.10
CA GLY A 19 4.10 -11.71 9.93
C GLY A 19 3.81 -10.94 11.22
N LEU A 20 3.50 -11.60 12.34
CA LEU A 20 3.33 -10.95 13.65
C LEU A 20 4.65 -10.83 14.44
N ILE A 21 5.61 -11.74 14.19
CA ILE A 21 6.91 -11.73 14.85
C ILE A 21 7.97 -11.46 13.78
N THR A 22 8.50 -10.24 13.76
CA THR A 22 9.72 -9.93 12.99
C THR A 22 10.90 -10.64 13.67
N PRO A 23 11.74 -11.37 12.90
CA PRO A 23 12.88 -12.06 13.48
C PRO A 23 13.89 -11.03 14.02
N THR A 24 13.92 -10.85 15.34
CA THR A 24 14.98 -10.09 16.00
C THR A 24 16.22 -10.98 16.15
N HIS A 25 17.39 -10.39 16.00
CA HIS A 25 18.68 -11.10 15.98
C HIS A 25 18.96 -11.85 17.30
N GLU A 26 18.35 -11.42 18.40
CA GLU A 26 18.50 -11.99 19.76
C GLU A 26 17.93 -13.41 19.89
N ILE A 27 16.84 -13.72 19.17
CA ILE A 27 16.21 -15.04 19.23
C ILE A 27 17.12 -16.09 18.59
N TRP A 28 17.85 -15.72 17.53
CA TRP A 28 18.75 -16.62 16.84
C TRP A 28 20.02 -16.91 17.64
N GLU A 29 20.57 -15.93 18.38
CA GLU A 29 21.68 -16.18 19.31
C GLU A 29 21.32 -17.19 20.40
N ALA A 30 20.07 -17.17 20.89
CA ALA A 30 19.60 -18.13 21.88
C ALA A 30 19.48 -19.57 21.35
N PHE A 31 19.34 -19.74 20.03
CA PHE A 31 19.27 -21.05 19.37
C PHE A 31 20.63 -21.58 18.88
N ASP A 32 21.67 -20.73 18.81
CA ASP A 32 23.00 -21.08 18.30
C ASP A 32 23.99 -21.64 19.34
N HIS A 33 23.52 -22.00 20.54
CA HIS A 33 24.37 -22.66 21.54
C HIS A 33 24.62 -24.14 21.21
N ASN A 34 25.61 -24.39 20.36
CA ASN A 34 26.29 -25.68 20.23
C ASN A 34 27.09 -25.98 21.53
N PRO A 35 26.82 -27.09 22.24
CA PRO A 35 27.50 -27.43 23.49
C PRO A 35 28.86 -28.08 23.23
N SER A 36 29.89 -27.27 23.04
CA SER A 36 31.28 -27.76 23.10
C SER A 36 32.23 -26.67 23.60
N ASN A 37 32.22 -26.47 24.91
CA ASN A 37 33.44 -26.49 25.73
C ASN A 37 33.05 -26.16 27.18
N ARG A 38 33.27 -27.16 28.03
CA ARG A 38 33.08 -27.08 29.47
C ARG A 38 34.33 -26.42 30.06
N ALA A 39 34.21 -25.21 30.55
CA ALA A 39 35.12 -24.67 31.56
C ALA A 39 34.33 -23.87 32.59
N SER A 40 34.40 -24.40 33.81
CA SER A 40 33.87 -23.92 35.08
C SER A 40 33.92 -22.40 35.29
N ILE A 41 32.95 -21.87 36.04
CA ILE A 41 33.15 -21.23 37.36
C ILE A 41 31.77 -20.92 37.97
N GLY A 42 31.60 -21.24 39.26
CA GLY A 42 30.35 -21.16 40.01
C GLY A 42 29.91 -19.74 40.41
N PRO A 43 28.79 -19.61 41.13
CA PRO A 43 28.17 -18.33 41.46
C PRO A 43 28.75 -17.74 42.75
N ALA A 44 29.05 -16.45 42.76
CA ALA A 44 29.16 -15.69 44.00
C ALA A 44 28.86 -14.20 43.78
N SER A 45 27.96 -13.71 44.61
CA SER A 45 27.52 -12.33 44.82
C SER A 45 28.62 -11.27 44.78
N GLY A 46 28.26 -10.10 44.26
CA GLY A 46 29.00 -8.86 44.42
C GLY A 46 28.05 -7.67 44.31
N THR A 47 27.59 -7.17 45.45
CA THR A 47 26.92 -5.89 45.64
C THR A 47 27.78 -4.75 45.08
N SER A 48 27.21 -3.87 44.28
CA SER A 48 27.64 -2.47 44.16
C SER A 48 26.47 -1.60 43.71
N THR A 49 25.99 -0.83 44.67
CA THR A 49 25.01 0.25 44.56
C THR A 49 25.51 1.29 43.56
N ALA A 50 24.74 1.54 42.51
CA ALA A 50 24.86 2.75 41.70
C ALA A 50 23.51 3.47 41.75
N GLU A 51 23.47 4.59 42.46
CA GLU A 51 22.35 5.54 42.41
C GLU A 51 22.21 6.04 40.97
N VAL A 52 21.12 5.66 40.32
CA VAL A 52 20.71 6.26 39.05
C VAL A 52 19.84 7.45 39.42
N ALA A 53 20.39 8.66 39.23
CA ALA A 53 19.64 9.89 39.36
C ALA A 53 18.37 9.82 38.50
N ALA A 54 17.21 9.92 39.14
CA ALA A 54 15.92 10.01 38.47
C ALA A 54 15.88 11.34 37.69
N LEU A 55 16.11 11.27 36.38
CA LEU A 55 15.73 12.35 35.48
C LEU A 55 14.20 12.40 35.44
N PRO A 56 13.56 13.59 35.49
CA PRO A 56 12.13 13.69 35.30
C PRO A 56 11.82 13.16 33.90
N ILE A 57 10.98 12.13 33.81
CA ILE A 57 10.36 11.76 32.54
C ILE A 57 9.38 12.90 32.26
N GLU A 58 9.82 13.85 31.44
CA GLU A 58 8.93 14.79 30.79
C GLU A 58 8.00 13.92 29.95
N GLN A 59 6.75 13.78 30.39
CA GLN A 59 5.70 13.20 29.57
C GLN A 59 5.52 14.16 28.40
N THR A 60 6.24 13.90 27.32
CA THR A 60 5.91 14.47 26.02
C THR A 60 4.51 13.98 25.70
N GLU A 61 3.52 14.83 25.96
CA GLU A 61 2.17 14.68 25.45
C GLU A 61 2.32 14.71 23.93
N ILE A 62 2.32 13.52 23.33
CA ILE A 62 2.29 13.37 21.88
C ILE A 62 0.92 13.92 21.48
N GLN A 63 0.91 15.18 21.03
CA GLN A 63 -0.22 15.69 20.25
C GLN A 63 -0.23 14.86 18.97
N GLU A 64 -1.08 13.84 18.93
CA GLU A 64 -1.40 13.16 17.68
C GLU A 64 -2.23 14.14 16.86
N ASP A 65 -1.60 14.75 15.86
CA ASP A 65 -2.32 15.50 14.85
C ASP A 65 -3.37 14.57 14.20
N PRO A 66 -4.60 15.04 13.98
CA PRO A 66 -5.63 14.24 13.34
C PRO A 66 -5.16 13.76 11.96
N ILE A 67 -5.33 12.46 11.69
CA ILE A 67 -4.94 11.83 10.43
C ILE A 67 -5.85 12.34 9.31
N ASP A 68 -5.26 12.96 8.29
CA ASP A 68 -5.97 13.33 7.06
C ASP A 68 -6.06 12.13 6.12
N TYR A 69 -7.10 11.31 6.30
CA TYR A 69 -7.32 10.11 5.48
C TYR A 69 -7.53 10.43 4.00
N ASN A 70 -8.07 11.60 3.67
CA ASN A 70 -8.27 12.00 2.28
C ASN A 70 -6.91 12.28 1.61
N ALA A 71 -6.02 13.00 2.27
CA ALA A 71 -4.66 13.21 1.78
C ALA A 71 -3.92 11.87 1.56
N LEU A 72 -4.05 10.91 2.49
CA LEU A 72 -3.46 9.58 2.33
C LEU A 72 -4.01 8.82 1.12
N LEU A 73 -5.32 8.89 0.88
CA LEU A 73 -5.94 8.27 -0.30
C LEU A 73 -5.46 8.90 -1.61
N VAL A 74 -5.36 10.22 -1.65
CA VAL A 74 -4.86 10.97 -2.82
C VAL A 74 -3.40 10.61 -3.11
N ASP A 75 -2.54 10.59 -2.09
CA ASP A 75 -1.13 10.23 -2.25
C ASP A 75 -0.99 8.79 -2.78
N ALA A 76 -1.74 7.85 -2.19
CA ALA A 76 -1.73 6.47 -2.65
C ALA A 76 -2.26 6.33 -4.09
N ALA A 77 -3.30 7.08 -4.47
CA ALA A 77 -3.81 7.12 -5.84
C ALA A 77 -2.75 7.61 -6.84
N LYS A 78 -1.95 8.61 -6.44
CA LYS A 78 -0.83 9.07 -7.25
C LYS A 78 0.19 7.96 -7.40
N GLU A 79 0.62 7.34 -6.31
CA GLU A 79 1.60 6.25 -6.33
C GLU A 79 1.16 5.09 -7.23
N GLN A 80 -0.08 4.60 -7.10
CA GLN A 80 -0.62 3.53 -7.93
C GLN A 80 -0.62 3.89 -9.42
N SER A 81 -0.91 5.16 -9.75
CA SER A 81 -0.84 5.66 -11.12
C SER A 81 0.57 5.61 -11.68
N TYR A 82 1.57 6.05 -10.90
CA TYR A 82 2.97 6.02 -11.35
C TYR A 82 3.51 4.58 -11.45
N MET A 83 3.10 3.68 -10.56
CA MET A 83 3.43 2.25 -10.68
C MET A 83 2.92 1.65 -11.99
N LYS A 84 1.67 1.97 -12.37
CA LYS A 84 1.07 1.56 -13.64
C LYS A 84 1.89 2.04 -14.85
N PHE A 85 2.32 3.30 -14.83
CA PHE A 85 3.06 3.91 -15.95
C PHE A 85 4.47 3.33 -16.07
N GLY A 86 5.12 3.09 -14.94
CA GLY A 86 6.45 2.53 -14.90
C GLY A 86 7.50 3.39 -15.58
N THR A 87 8.70 2.82 -15.73
CA THR A 87 9.88 3.53 -16.23
C THR A 87 9.86 3.85 -17.72
N LYS A 88 8.96 3.23 -18.50
CA LYS A 88 8.87 3.44 -19.95
C LYS A 88 7.83 4.47 -20.36
N ILE A 89 6.66 4.46 -19.72
CA ILE A 89 5.55 5.36 -20.08
C ILE A 89 5.62 6.61 -19.23
N GLY A 90 5.88 6.46 -17.92
CA GLY A 90 5.88 7.53 -16.92
C GLY A 90 6.64 8.78 -17.38
N PRO A 91 7.97 8.70 -17.67
CA PRO A 91 8.78 9.87 -17.98
C PRO A 91 8.24 10.76 -19.11
N LYS A 92 7.42 10.22 -20.01
CA LYS A 92 6.84 10.96 -21.12
C LYS A 92 5.50 11.62 -20.79
N ILE A 93 4.67 10.97 -19.97
CA ILE A 93 3.30 11.43 -19.71
C ILE A 93 3.14 12.16 -18.38
N SER A 94 4.09 12.04 -17.45
CA SER A 94 3.97 12.53 -16.07
C SER A 94 3.60 14.01 -15.95
N ASN A 95 4.18 14.88 -16.78
CA ASN A 95 3.89 16.31 -16.72
C ASN A 95 2.43 16.62 -17.10
N GLU A 96 1.91 16.00 -18.17
CA GLU A 96 0.51 16.17 -18.58
C GLU A 96 -0.44 15.46 -17.61
N PHE A 97 -0.05 14.31 -17.09
CA PHE A 97 -0.81 13.58 -16.08
C PHE A 97 -1.01 14.43 -14.83
N ASP A 98 0.08 14.94 -14.25
CA ASP A 98 0.03 15.77 -13.03
C ASP A 98 -0.70 17.10 -13.25
N ALA A 99 -0.61 17.69 -14.44
CA ALA A 99 -1.22 18.99 -14.71
C ALA A 99 -2.71 18.91 -15.11
N ILE A 100 -3.16 17.80 -15.70
CA ILE A 100 -4.47 17.72 -16.35
C ILE A 100 -5.34 16.59 -15.80
N ILE A 101 -4.76 15.40 -15.62
CA ILE A 101 -5.52 14.18 -15.29
C ILE A 101 -5.66 14.02 -13.79
N PHE A 102 -4.55 14.10 -13.06
CA PHE A 102 -4.52 13.85 -11.62
C PHE A 102 -5.42 14.80 -10.82
N PRO A 103 -5.47 16.12 -11.10
CA PRO A 103 -6.38 17.02 -10.40
C PRO A 103 -7.86 16.62 -10.52
N LYS A 104 -8.25 16.01 -11.64
CA LYS A 104 -9.61 15.51 -11.84
C LYS A 104 -9.84 14.17 -11.14
N MET A 105 -8.80 13.37 -10.95
CA MET A 105 -8.87 12.18 -10.09
C MET A 105 -9.07 12.61 -8.64
N GLU A 106 -8.33 13.60 -8.16
CA GLU A 106 -8.49 14.18 -6.82
C GLU A 106 -9.92 14.69 -6.61
N GLU A 107 -10.47 15.43 -7.58
CA GLU A 107 -11.87 15.88 -7.55
C GLU A 107 -12.86 14.72 -7.49
N ALA A 108 -12.68 13.69 -8.32
CA ALA A 108 -13.54 12.51 -8.30
C ALA A 108 -13.45 11.72 -7.00
N ILE A 109 -12.27 11.60 -6.40
CA ILE A 109 -12.07 10.99 -5.07
C ILE A 109 -12.81 11.82 -4.02
N ALA A 110 -12.58 13.13 -3.99
CA ALA A 110 -13.20 14.04 -3.03
C ALA A 110 -14.73 13.97 -3.08
N MET A 111 -15.33 13.97 -4.28
CA MET A 111 -16.78 13.79 -4.46
C MET A 111 -17.26 12.41 -3.99
N THR A 112 -16.49 11.35 -4.25
CA THR A 112 -16.87 9.97 -3.86
C THR A 112 -16.90 9.79 -2.34
N VAL A 113 -16.01 10.47 -1.62
CA VAL A 113 -15.90 10.36 -0.16
C VAL A 113 -16.62 11.49 0.58
N GLU A 114 -17.27 12.39 -0.16
CA GLU A 114 -18.00 13.51 0.41
C GLU A 114 -19.13 13.01 1.34
N GLY A 115 -19.11 13.45 2.59
CA GLY A 115 -20.12 13.10 3.58
C GLY A 115 -19.91 11.75 4.28
N LEU A 116 -18.81 11.03 3.99
CA LEU A 116 -18.37 9.93 4.85
C LEU A 116 -17.84 10.46 6.18
N ASP A 117 -18.07 9.72 7.26
CA ASP A 117 -17.47 10.00 8.56
C ASP A 117 -16.02 9.47 8.63
N ASP A 118 -15.28 9.90 9.65
CA ASP A 118 -13.86 9.56 9.81
C ASP A 118 -13.64 8.04 9.91
N GLU A 119 -14.59 7.30 10.51
CA GLU A 119 -14.52 5.84 10.61
C GLU A 119 -14.65 5.17 9.23
N SER A 120 -15.63 5.60 8.41
CA SER A 120 -15.79 5.10 7.05
C SER A 120 -14.61 5.48 6.16
N LEU A 121 -14.08 6.70 6.30
CA LEU A 121 -12.88 7.15 5.57
C LEU A 121 -11.65 6.29 5.93
N ALA A 122 -11.47 6.00 7.22
CA ALA A 122 -10.38 5.16 7.71
C ALA A 122 -10.49 3.71 7.24
N SER A 123 -11.69 3.24 6.87
CA SER A 123 -11.92 1.88 6.37
C SER A 123 -11.72 1.75 4.85
N LEU A 124 -11.49 2.86 4.14
CA LEU A 124 -11.21 2.84 2.71
C LEU A 124 -9.81 2.29 2.41
N THR A 125 -9.72 1.51 1.34
CA THR A 125 -8.47 0.96 0.82
C THR A 125 -8.33 1.16 -0.67
N ILE A 126 -7.08 1.24 -1.13
CA ILE A 126 -6.75 1.34 -2.54
C ILE A 126 -6.15 0.02 -3.04
N SER A 127 -6.49 -0.41 -4.25
CA SER A 127 -5.87 -1.61 -4.80
C SER A 127 -4.41 -1.35 -5.18
N GLU A 128 -3.48 -2.06 -4.55
CA GLU A 128 -2.03 -1.84 -4.69
C GLU A 128 -1.38 -2.45 -5.95
N LYS A 129 -2.17 -3.11 -6.79
CA LYS A 129 -1.68 -3.84 -7.96
C LYS A 129 -2.42 -3.43 -9.22
N PRO A 130 -1.88 -2.44 -9.98
CA PRO A 130 -2.39 -2.13 -11.30
C PRO A 130 -2.31 -3.35 -12.22
N SER A 131 -3.17 -3.39 -13.25
CA SER A 131 -3.10 -4.47 -14.24
C SER A 131 -2.01 -4.19 -15.27
N GLY A 132 -1.19 -5.18 -15.63
CA GLY A 132 -0.20 -5.02 -16.68
C GLY A 132 -0.76 -5.16 -18.10
N ASN A 133 0.14 -5.12 -19.08
CA ASN A 133 -0.16 -5.36 -20.49
C ASN A 133 -1.13 -4.33 -21.08
N TYR A 134 -2.34 -4.79 -21.43
CA TYR A 134 -3.44 -3.98 -21.94
C TYR A 134 -4.58 -3.87 -20.92
N GLY A 135 -4.38 -4.36 -19.69
CA GLY A 135 -5.40 -4.23 -18.65
C GLY A 135 -5.63 -2.77 -18.32
N GLU A 136 -6.89 -2.38 -18.14
CA GLU A 136 -7.26 -0.97 -18.01
C GLU A 136 -7.09 -0.47 -16.56
N LYS A 137 -7.28 -1.34 -15.57
CA LYS A 137 -7.22 -0.96 -14.15
C LYS A 137 -5.91 -0.29 -13.77
N ILE A 138 -6.02 0.93 -13.23
CA ILE A 138 -4.95 1.60 -12.49
C ILE A 138 -5.12 1.19 -11.02
N PHE A 139 -6.20 1.66 -10.39
CA PHE A 139 -6.56 1.29 -9.03
C PHE A 139 -8.08 1.41 -8.82
N ASN A 140 -8.56 0.78 -7.75
CA ASN A 140 -9.91 0.96 -7.22
C ASN A 140 -9.80 1.48 -5.79
N ILE A 141 -10.79 2.26 -5.36
CA ILE A 141 -11.02 2.56 -3.94
C ILE A 141 -12.17 1.68 -3.45
N THR A 142 -11.96 0.97 -2.36
CA THR A 142 -12.88 -0.03 -1.82
C THR A 142 -13.11 0.19 -0.33
N SER A 143 -14.31 -0.09 0.16
CA SER A 143 -14.59 -0.12 1.59
C SER A 143 -14.19 -1.49 2.15
N ASN A 144 -13.30 -1.54 3.16
CA ASN A 144 -12.95 -2.80 3.81
C ASN A 144 -14.12 -3.43 4.56
N GLU A 145 -15.06 -2.62 5.05
CA GLU A 145 -16.23 -3.09 5.79
C GLU A 145 -17.15 -3.93 4.92
N THR A 146 -17.36 -3.50 3.68
CA THR A 146 -18.29 -4.13 2.74
C THR A 146 -17.60 -4.99 1.69
N GLY A 147 -16.31 -4.76 1.45
CA GLY A 147 -15.56 -5.35 0.35
C GLY A 147 -16.00 -4.84 -1.04
N MET A 148 -16.79 -3.76 -1.09
CA MET A 148 -17.31 -3.19 -2.33
C MET A 148 -16.41 -2.08 -2.86
N ASP A 149 -16.26 -2.01 -4.18
CA ASP A 149 -15.67 -0.86 -4.85
C ASP A 149 -16.60 0.36 -4.70
N LEU A 150 -16.04 1.54 -4.47
CA LEU A 150 -16.77 2.81 -4.52
C LEU A 150 -16.52 3.53 -5.86
N ILE A 151 -15.26 3.51 -6.31
CA ILE A 151 -14.82 4.13 -7.55
C ILE A 151 -13.64 3.35 -8.14
N ARG A 152 -13.62 3.23 -9.48
CA ARG A 152 -12.58 2.50 -10.23
C ARG A 152 -11.91 3.44 -11.22
N PHE A 153 -10.60 3.60 -11.15
CA PHE A 153 -9.82 4.45 -12.05
C PHE A 153 -9.05 3.63 -13.06
N HIS A 154 -9.32 3.89 -14.34
CA HIS A 154 -8.86 3.08 -15.46
C HIS A 154 -8.15 3.96 -16.51
N VAL A 155 -7.31 3.30 -17.33
CA VAL A 155 -6.69 3.90 -18.50
C VAL A 155 -6.74 2.93 -19.68
N ARG A 156 -7.23 3.41 -20.81
CA ARG A 156 -7.24 2.66 -22.07
C ARG A 156 -6.26 3.24 -23.07
N THR A 157 -5.64 2.38 -23.87
CA THR A 157 -4.84 2.82 -25.03
C THR A 157 -5.73 2.88 -26.26
N GLU A 158 -5.89 4.06 -26.83
CA GLU A 158 -6.66 4.28 -28.06
C GLU A 158 -5.73 4.49 -29.25
N LYS A 159 -6.11 3.95 -30.41
CA LYS A 159 -5.51 4.32 -31.70
C LYS A 159 -6.48 5.20 -32.47
N ARG A 160 -6.15 6.48 -32.62
CA ARG A 160 -6.92 7.43 -33.42
C ARG A 160 -6.40 7.43 -34.86
N PRO A 161 -7.28 7.31 -35.87
CA PRO A 161 -6.85 7.33 -37.28
C PRO A 161 -6.02 8.58 -37.59
N GLN A 162 -4.89 8.41 -38.29
CA GLN A 162 -3.94 9.47 -38.69
C GLN A 162 -3.16 10.17 -37.56
N ASP A 163 -3.72 10.26 -36.36
CA ASP A 163 -3.13 11.00 -35.23
C ASP A 163 -2.12 10.17 -34.44
N GLY A 164 -2.43 8.88 -34.21
CA GLY A 164 -1.58 7.97 -33.45
C GLY A 164 -2.27 7.41 -32.21
N TYR A 165 -1.49 7.20 -31.16
CA TYR A 165 -1.93 6.57 -29.93
C TYR A 165 -2.14 7.59 -28.82
N TYR A 166 -3.19 7.36 -28.02
CA TYR A 166 -3.56 8.17 -26.86
C TYR A 166 -3.82 7.26 -25.67
N TYR A 167 -3.58 7.79 -24.48
CA TYR A 167 -4.06 7.21 -23.23
C TYR A 167 -5.28 7.98 -22.78
N ASN A 168 -6.43 7.32 -22.76
CA ASN A 168 -7.67 7.89 -22.24
C ASN A 168 -7.87 7.42 -20.80
N PHE A 169 -7.90 8.38 -19.87
CA PHE A 169 -8.13 8.16 -18.46
C PHE A 169 -9.61 8.37 -18.14
N HIS A 170 -10.18 7.48 -17.36
CA HIS A 170 -11.58 7.56 -16.96
C HIS A 170 -11.80 6.87 -15.61
N TYR A 171 -12.97 7.11 -15.02
CA TYR A 171 -13.41 6.39 -13.84
C TYR A 171 -14.83 5.85 -14.00
N HIS A 172 -15.13 4.85 -13.18
CA HIS A 172 -16.47 4.28 -13.00
C HIS A 172 -16.90 4.47 -11.55
N SER A 173 -18.15 4.87 -11.33
CA SER A 173 -18.70 5.12 -9.98
C SER A 173 -19.64 4.00 -9.57
N ALA A 174 -19.75 3.72 -8.27
CA ALA A 174 -20.78 2.84 -7.75
C ALA A 174 -22.20 3.43 -7.94
N GLU A 175 -22.33 4.76 -8.07
CA GLU A 175 -23.62 5.47 -8.21
C GLU A 175 -24.45 5.02 -9.43
N ASP A 176 -23.77 4.57 -10.49
CA ASP A 176 -24.39 4.12 -11.73
C ASP A 176 -24.06 2.66 -12.05
N ASP A 177 -23.78 1.86 -11.01
CA ASP A 177 -23.36 0.46 -11.12
C ASP A 177 -22.13 0.26 -12.04
N PHE A 178 -21.23 1.25 -12.07
CA PHE A 178 -19.99 1.28 -12.87
C PHE A 178 -20.22 1.31 -14.39
N MET A 179 -21.38 1.76 -14.85
CA MET A 179 -21.75 1.69 -16.27
C MET A 179 -21.13 2.80 -17.12
N ALA A 180 -21.07 4.03 -16.62
CA ALA A 180 -20.48 5.15 -17.34
C ALA A 180 -18.95 5.12 -17.29
N HIS A 181 -18.36 5.61 -18.37
CA HIS A 181 -16.93 5.90 -18.45
C HIS A 181 -16.77 7.42 -18.29
N ASN A 182 -16.63 7.88 -17.06
CA ASN A 182 -16.50 9.30 -16.77
C ASN A 182 -15.11 9.77 -17.20
N ASN A 183 -15.05 10.57 -18.26
CA ASN A 183 -13.79 10.93 -18.91
C ASN A 183 -12.98 11.96 -18.09
N LEU A 184 -11.74 11.59 -17.75
CA LEU A 184 -10.78 12.47 -17.08
C LEU A 184 -9.91 13.21 -18.10
N GLY A 185 -9.67 12.60 -19.27
CA GLY A 185 -8.97 13.23 -20.37
C GLY A 185 -8.05 12.27 -21.12
N ASP A 186 -7.38 12.83 -22.12
CA ASP A 186 -6.48 12.10 -23.00
C ASP A 186 -5.07 12.69 -22.93
N ILE A 187 -4.07 11.81 -22.94
CA ILE A 187 -2.67 12.19 -23.14
C ILE A 187 -2.18 11.58 -24.45
N TYR A 188 -1.59 12.39 -25.32
CA TYR A 188 -1.00 11.90 -26.56
C TYR A 188 0.26 11.09 -26.28
N TRP A 189 0.35 9.89 -26.84
CA TRP A 189 1.59 9.13 -26.86
C TRP A 189 2.40 9.51 -28.10
N GLU A 190 2.12 8.89 -29.23
CA GLU A 190 2.91 9.01 -30.45
C GLU A 190 2.20 8.27 -31.60
N LYS A 191 2.69 8.42 -32.84
CA LYS A 191 2.20 7.61 -33.96
C LYS A 191 2.52 6.12 -33.83
N ASN A 192 3.58 5.78 -33.09
CA ASN A 192 4.00 4.41 -32.85
C ASN A 192 3.22 3.79 -31.70
N THR A 193 3.05 2.46 -31.75
CA THR A 193 2.41 1.71 -30.66
C THR A 193 3.15 1.92 -29.35
N PRO A 194 2.47 2.31 -28.25
CA PRO A 194 3.11 2.43 -26.95
C PRO A 194 3.62 1.10 -26.42
N PRO A 195 4.59 1.11 -25.49
CA PRO A 195 4.89 -0.07 -24.71
C PRO A 195 3.67 -0.47 -23.86
N LYS A 196 3.67 -1.72 -23.44
CA LYS A 196 2.66 -2.27 -22.54
C LYS A 196 2.79 -1.69 -21.12
N TRP A 197 1.68 -1.62 -20.40
CA TRP A 197 1.64 -1.23 -18.99
C TRP A 197 2.45 -2.20 -18.11
N LEU A 198 3.04 -1.67 -17.03
CA LEU A 198 3.58 -2.50 -15.96
C LEU A 198 2.44 -3.00 -15.05
N SER A 199 2.71 -4.12 -14.37
CA SER A 199 1.83 -4.75 -13.38
C SER A 199 2.37 -4.60 -11.97
#